data_AF-U9UAG0-F1
#
_entry.id   AF-U9UAG0-F1
#
_cell.length_a   1.000
_cell.length_b   1.000
_cell.length_c   1.000
_cell.angle_alpha   90.00
_cell.angle_beta   90.00
_cell.angle_gamma   90.00
#
_symmetry.space_group_name_H-M   'P 1'
#
loop_
_entity.id
_entity.type
_entity.pdbx_description
1 polymer ?
#
loop_
_entity_poly.entity_id
_entity_poly.type
_entity_poly.pdbx_seq_one_letter_code
_entity_poly.pdbx_strand_id
1 'polypeptide(L)'
;MTLYAPQETQNTNIEYNSSDEDLVSHISKWRRIETVSEFDRYLNADRAQALCDTLNWWKRHEEEYPNLSNMAKDYLGVPATSAPAERIFSSAADVITYDRASLAPETVRAVMCLKHWFRSGVLD
;
A
#
# COMPACT_ATOMS: atom_id res chain seq x y z
N MET A 1 26.19 1.06 -46.69
CA MET A 1 26.88 1.61 -45.50
C MET A 1 26.73 3.13 -45.55
N THR A 2 25.62 3.66 -45.03
CA THR A 2 25.33 5.09 -44.99
C THR A 2 25.66 5.61 -43.59
N LEU A 3 26.64 6.51 -43.52
CA LEU A 3 26.99 7.25 -42.30
C LEU A 3 25.84 8.22 -41.97
N TYR A 4 25.21 8.01 -40.81
CA TYR A 4 24.29 9.00 -40.24
C TYR A 4 25.14 10.10 -39.57
N ALA A 5 25.19 11.28 -40.18
CA ALA A 5 25.74 12.48 -39.56
C ALA A 5 24.63 13.17 -38.73
N PRO A 6 24.87 13.50 -37.45
CA PRO A 6 23.88 14.25 -36.68
C PRO A 6 23.76 15.65 -37.28
N GLN A 7 22.54 16.05 -37.64
CA GLN A 7 22.27 17.43 -38.02
C GLN A 7 22.37 18.29 -36.76
N GLU A 8 23.21 19.33 -36.80
CA GLU A 8 23.26 20.34 -35.75
C GLU A 8 21.85 20.90 -35.56
N THR A 9 21.30 20.66 -34.38
CA THR A 9 20.02 21.22 -33.98
C THR A 9 20.25 22.72 -33.84
N GLN A 10 19.70 23.50 -34.77
CA GLN A 10 19.68 24.94 -34.65
C GLN A 10 19.01 25.29 -33.32
N ASN A 11 19.71 26.02 -32.45
CA ASN A 11 19.16 26.58 -31.22
C ASN A 11 17.92 27.41 -31.56
N THR A 12 16.74 26.80 -31.43
CA THR A 12 15.51 27.55 -31.35
C THR A 12 15.57 28.27 -30.02
N ASN A 13 15.81 29.57 -30.06
CA ASN A 13 15.60 30.46 -28.92
C ASN A 13 14.11 30.37 -28.55
N ILE A 14 13.78 29.42 -27.68
CA ILE A 14 12.47 29.36 -27.04
C ILE A 14 12.44 30.57 -26.13
N GLU A 15 11.70 31.60 -26.56
CA GLU A 15 11.42 32.81 -25.81
C GLU A 15 10.65 32.39 -24.54
N TYR A 16 11.36 32.29 -23.42
CA TYR A 16 10.79 31.95 -22.13
C TYR A 16 9.81 33.05 -21.73
N ASN A 17 8.52 32.75 -21.80
CA ASN A 17 7.48 33.68 -21.40
C ASN A 17 7.37 33.71 -19.87
N SER A 18 7.08 34.90 -19.31
CA SER A 18 6.88 35.12 -17.87
C SER A 18 5.85 34.16 -17.23
N SER A 19 4.93 33.60 -18.00
CA SER A 19 3.95 32.60 -17.54
C SER A 19 4.57 31.23 -17.24
N ASP A 20 5.70 30.90 -17.85
CA ASP A 20 6.38 29.61 -17.63
C ASP A 20 7.15 29.61 -16.29
N GLU A 21 7.59 30.78 -15.81
CA GLU A 21 8.13 30.92 -14.45
C GLU A 21 7.06 30.62 -13.39
N ASP A 22 5.81 31.01 -13.62
CA ASP A 22 4.71 30.70 -12.72
C ASP A 22 4.41 29.19 -12.70
N LEU A 23 4.48 28.51 -13.84
CA LEU A 23 4.30 27.06 -13.90
C LEU A 23 5.45 26.30 -13.23
N VAL A 24 6.70 26.70 -13.49
CA VAL A 24 7.89 26.08 -12.89
C VAL A 24 7.93 26.33 -11.39
N SER A 25 7.57 27.54 -10.94
CA SER A 25 7.46 27.86 -9.51
C SER A 25 6.31 27.10 -8.83
N HIS A 26 5.18 26.88 -9.53
CA HIS A 26 4.11 26.02 -9.03
C HIS A 26 4.59 24.58 -8.90
N ILE A 27 5.18 23.99 -9.96
CA ILE A 27 5.70 22.62 -9.97
C ILE A 27 6.75 22.44 -8.86
N SER A 28 7.65 23.40 -8.70
CA SER A 28 8.66 23.37 -7.63
C SER A 28 8.08 23.62 -6.24
N LYS A 29 6.95 24.32 -6.11
CA LYS A 29 6.18 24.49 -4.86
C LYS A 29 5.45 23.20 -4.45
N TRP A 30 4.93 22.43 -5.39
CA TRP A 30 4.46 21.05 -5.13
C TRP A 30 5.64 20.13 -4.79
N ARG A 31 6.80 20.41 -5.40
CA ARG A 31 8.09 19.82 -5.07
C ARG A 31 8.78 20.55 -3.91
N ARG A 32 8.04 20.95 -2.87
CA ARG A 32 8.62 21.14 -1.53
C ARG A 32 9.03 19.77 -1.00
N ILE A 33 10.08 19.24 -1.62
CA ILE A 33 10.83 18.08 -1.19
C ILE A 33 11.48 18.49 0.12
N GLU A 34 11.07 17.84 1.20
CA GLU A 34 11.87 17.76 2.42
C GLU A 34 13.31 17.41 2.00
N THR A 35 14.33 18.15 2.47
CA THR A 35 15.71 18.06 1.95
C THR A 35 16.31 16.65 2.04
N VAL A 36 15.67 15.76 2.79
CA VAL A 36 15.95 14.34 2.92
C VAL A 36 14.65 13.59 2.66
N SER A 37 14.68 12.59 1.78
CA SER A 37 13.51 11.73 1.52
C SER A 37 13.11 10.99 2.80
N GLU A 38 11.82 10.79 3.02
CA GLU A 38 11.27 9.89 4.05
C GLU A 38 11.95 8.51 4.01
N PHE A 39 12.21 7.99 2.81
CA PHE A 39 12.93 6.75 2.58
C PHE A 39 14.37 6.78 3.09
N ASP A 40 15.09 7.87 2.81
CA ASP A 40 16.47 8.04 3.27
C ASP A 40 16.51 8.16 4.79
N ARG A 41 15.55 8.88 5.39
CA ARG A 41 15.42 8.98 6.85
C ARG A 41 15.21 7.61 7.49
N TYR A 42 14.33 6.78 6.93
CA TYR A 42 14.09 5.42 7.40
C TYR A 42 15.34 4.52 7.28
N LEU A 43 16.06 4.59 6.15
CA LEU A 43 17.27 3.77 5.94
C LEU A 43 18.42 4.15 6.87
N ASN A 44 18.49 5.41 7.29
CA ASN A 44 19.52 5.90 8.21
C ASN A 44 19.11 5.80 9.70
N ALA A 45 17.85 5.43 9.99
CA ALA A 45 17.38 5.24 11.35
C ALA A 45 17.97 3.99 12.00
N ASP A 46 18.00 3.99 13.33
CA ASP A 46 18.38 2.80 14.10
C ASP A 46 17.43 1.63 13.79
N ARG A 47 18.00 0.43 13.69
CA ARG A 47 17.22 -0.77 13.40
C ARG A 47 16.25 -1.06 14.54
N ALA A 48 15.00 -1.32 14.18
CA ALA A 48 14.01 -1.85 15.11
C ALA A 48 14.49 -3.18 15.73
N GLN A 49 14.04 -3.44 16.95
CA GLN A 49 14.40 -4.65 17.68
C GLN A 49 13.88 -5.91 16.95
N ALA A 50 14.71 -6.96 16.87
CA ALA A 50 14.47 -8.13 16.00
C ALA A 50 13.15 -8.90 16.27
N LEU A 51 12.51 -8.71 17.42
CA LEU A 51 11.25 -9.37 17.80
C LEU A 51 10.10 -8.38 18.06
N CYS A 52 10.20 -7.15 17.56
CA CYS A 52 9.09 -6.23 17.67
C CYS A 52 7.96 -6.63 16.70
N ASP A 53 6.72 -6.38 17.11
CA ASP A 53 5.59 -6.43 16.20
C ASP A 53 5.74 -5.33 15.14
N THR A 54 6.09 -5.74 13.92
CA THR A 54 6.38 -4.85 12.79
C THR A 54 5.19 -3.97 12.43
N LEU A 55 3.96 -4.50 12.49
CA LEU A 55 2.75 -3.72 12.17
C LEU A 55 2.51 -2.64 13.23
N ASN A 56 2.67 -2.99 14.51
CA ASN A 56 2.57 -2.01 15.59
C ASN A 56 3.75 -1.03 15.62
N TRP A 57 4.91 -1.40 15.09
CA TRP A 57 6.01 -0.46 14.89
C TRP A 57 5.65 0.60 13.83
N TRP A 58 5.16 0.17 12.66
CA TRP A 58 4.72 1.11 11.60
C TRP A 58 3.57 2.00 12.05
N LYS A 59 2.62 1.46 12.83
CA LYS A 59 1.53 2.26 13.42
C LYS A 59 2.03 3.36 14.34
N ARG A 60 3.10 3.12 15.10
CA ARG A 60 3.68 4.12 16.01
C ARG A 60 4.47 5.20 15.29
N HIS A 61 5.01 4.91 14.11
CA HIS A 61 5.82 5.85 13.32
C HIS A 61 5.05 6.37 12.09
N GLU A 62 3.72 6.28 12.10
CA GLU A 62 2.87 6.73 10.99
C GLU A 62 2.99 8.25 10.75
N GLU A 63 3.18 9.04 11.81
CA GLU A 63 3.40 10.48 11.69
C GLU A 63 4.80 10.83 11.14
N GLU A 64 5.81 10.00 11.42
CA GLU A 64 7.19 10.20 10.97
C GLU A 64 7.41 9.71 9.53
N TYR A 65 6.70 8.65 9.15
CA TYR A 65 6.77 7.98 7.86
C TYR A 65 5.37 7.77 7.27
N PRO A 66 4.67 8.84 6.82
CA PRO A 66 3.30 8.74 6.36
C PRO A 66 3.13 7.94 5.07
N ASN A 67 4.08 7.98 4.13
CA ASN A 67 3.95 7.22 2.88
C ASN A 67 4.43 5.78 3.06
N LEU A 68 5.54 5.58 3.76
CA LEU A 68 6.09 4.25 4.00
C LEU A 68 5.21 3.44 4.95
N SER A 69 4.58 4.06 5.95
CA SER A 69 3.64 3.33 6.82
C SER A 69 2.41 2.85 6.05
N ASN A 70 1.92 3.61 5.08
CA ASN A 70 0.85 3.17 4.18
C ASN A 70 1.30 2.00 3.30
N MET A 71 2.48 2.10 2.67
CA MET A 71 3.06 0.98 1.94
C MET A 71 3.24 -0.26 2.83
N ALA A 72 3.73 -0.08 4.05
CA ALA A 72 3.93 -1.18 4.98
C ALA A 72 2.61 -1.86 5.36
N LYS A 73 1.51 -1.11 5.53
CA LYS A 73 0.17 -1.69 5.73
C LYS A 73 -0.24 -2.56 4.54
N ASP A 74 0.00 -2.10 3.32
CA ASP A 74 -0.34 -2.84 2.09
C ASP A 74 0.49 -4.12 1.94
N TYR A 75 1.81 -4.05 2.16
CA TYR A 75 2.71 -5.18 1.94
C TYR A 75 2.70 -6.19 3.10
N LEU A 76 2.67 -5.73 4.35
CA LEU A 76 2.73 -6.60 5.53
C LEU A 76 1.36 -7.15 5.92
N GLY A 77 0.26 -6.55 5.44
CA GLY A 77 -1.09 -7.05 5.64
C GLY A 77 -1.38 -8.34 4.85
N VAL A 78 -0.58 -8.65 3.84
CA VAL A 78 -0.76 -9.86 3.02
C VAL A 78 -0.23 -11.07 3.77
N PRO A 79 -1.04 -12.12 3.99
CA PRO A 79 -0.56 -13.34 4.61
C PRO A 79 0.47 -14.02 3.70
N ALA A 80 1.54 -14.55 4.29
CA ALA A 80 2.59 -15.24 3.54
C ALA A 80 2.13 -16.57 2.89
N THR A 81 1.00 -17.12 3.32
CA THR A 81 0.47 -18.42 2.86
C THR A 81 -1.04 -18.38 2.69
N SER A 82 -1.59 -19.35 1.95
CA SER A 82 -3.03 -19.59 1.83
C SER A 82 -3.67 -20.20 3.08
N ALA A 83 -2.87 -20.63 4.08
CA ALA A 83 -3.35 -21.33 5.27
C ALA A 83 -4.47 -20.61 6.04
N PRO A 84 -4.48 -19.27 6.19
CA PRO A 84 -5.60 -18.56 6.80
C PRO A 84 -6.91 -18.71 6.01
N ALA A 85 -6.83 -18.63 4.67
CA ALA A 85 -8.00 -18.81 3.82
C ALA A 85 -8.50 -20.26 3.86
N GLU A 86 -7.59 -21.24 3.78
CA GLU A 86 -7.92 -22.66 3.92
C GLU A 86 -8.57 -22.98 5.25
N ARG A 87 -8.12 -22.39 6.36
CA ARG A 87 -8.75 -22.53 7.67
C ARG A 87 -10.18 -22.00 7.68
N ILE A 88 -10.42 -20.86 7.03
CA ILE A 88 -11.78 -20.31 6.88
C ILE A 88 -12.63 -21.28 6.06
N PHE A 89 -12.16 -21.74 4.89
CA PHE A 89 -12.91 -22.68 4.05
C PHE A 89 -13.16 -24.03 4.72
N SER A 90 -12.19 -24.56 5.46
CA SER A 90 -12.38 -25.77 6.26
C SER A 90 -13.48 -25.58 7.30
N SER A 91 -13.50 -24.43 8.00
CA SER A 91 -14.59 -24.12 8.93
C SER A 91 -15.94 -23.83 8.25
N ALA A 92 -15.93 -23.49 6.96
CA ALA A 92 -17.13 -23.30 6.16
C ALA A 92 -17.84 -24.63 5.90
N ALA A 93 -17.08 -25.73 5.78
CA ALA A 93 -17.64 -27.06 5.61
C ALA A 93 -18.56 -27.46 6.78
N ASP A 94 -18.27 -27.01 8.01
CA ASP A 94 -19.16 -27.22 9.16
C ASP A 94 -20.48 -26.44 9.05
N VAL A 95 -20.46 -25.28 8.37
CA VAL A 95 -21.66 -24.46 8.14
C VAL A 95 -22.51 -25.04 7.00
N ILE A 96 -21.85 -25.60 5.99
CA ILE A 96 -22.43 -26.27 4.83
C ILE A 96 -22.48 -27.78 5.09
N THR A 97 -23.22 -28.19 6.12
CA THR A 97 -23.48 -29.61 6.39
C THR A 97 -24.54 -30.15 5.42
N TYR A 98 -24.60 -31.49 5.24
CA TYR A 98 -25.51 -32.15 4.29
C TYR A 98 -26.98 -31.72 4.48
N ASP A 99 -27.42 -31.54 5.73
CA ASP A 99 -28.77 -31.10 6.10
C ASP A 99 -29.06 -29.61 5.81
N ARG A 100 -28.01 -28.84 5.50
CA ARG A 100 -28.06 -27.38 5.21
C ARG A 100 -27.60 -27.04 3.80
N ALA A 101 -27.47 -28.02 2.91
CA ALA A 101 -26.99 -27.85 1.53
C ALA A 101 -27.90 -26.96 0.64
N SER A 102 -29.10 -26.59 1.11
CA SER A 102 -30.02 -25.69 0.41
C SER A 102 -29.83 -24.20 0.73
N LEU A 103 -28.83 -23.83 1.55
CA LEU A 103 -28.55 -22.42 1.85
C LEU A 103 -28.00 -21.69 0.62
N ALA A 104 -28.50 -20.48 0.37
CA ALA A 104 -27.93 -19.62 -0.65
C ALA A 104 -26.48 -19.22 -0.28
N PRO A 105 -25.57 -19.07 -1.26
CA PRO A 105 -24.18 -18.65 -1.01
C PRO A 105 -24.07 -17.36 -0.20
N GLU A 106 -25.00 -16.43 -0.40
CA GLU A 106 -25.10 -15.16 0.33
C GLU A 106 -25.36 -15.40 1.82
N THR A 107 -26.26 -16.32 2.14
CA THR A 107 -26.59 -16.69 3.52
C THR A 107 -25.41 -17.36 4.21
N VAL A 108 -24.69 -18.25 3.51
CA VAL A 108 -23.48 -18.88 4.04
C VAL A 108 -22.43 -17.82 4.35
N ARG A 109 -22.17 -16.88 3.43
CA ARG A 109 -21.23 -15.78 3.65
C ARG A 109 -21.62 -14.95 4.87
N ALA A 110 -22.89 -14.56 4.98
CA ALA A 110 -23.38 -13.77 6.12
C ALA A 110 -23.20 -14.51 7.45
N VAL A 111 -23.51 -15.80 7.52
CA VAL A 111 -23.32 -16.62 8.72
C VAL A 111 -21.83 -16.73 9.09
N MET A 112 -20.95 -16.92 8.10
CA MET A 112 -19.51 -16.99 8.34
C MET A 112 -18.95 -15.66 8.85
N CYS A 113 -19.33 -14.53 8.24
CA CYS A 113 -18.95 -13.20 8.71
C CYS A 113 -19.46 -12.93 10.12
N LEU A 114 -20.74 -13.21 10.39
CA LEU A 114 -21.35 -13.01 11.71
C LEU A 114 -20.64 -13.83 12.78
N LYS A 115 -20.37 -15.12 12.51
CA LYS A 115 -19.63 -16.01 13.41
C LYS A 115 -18.21 -15.51 13.66
N HIS A 116 -17.53 -14.98 12.64
CA HIS A 116 -16.19 -14.42 12.77
C HIS A 116 -16.20 -13.14 13.61
N TRP A 117 -17.09 -12.18 13.30
CA TRP A 117 -17.21 -10.91 13.99
C TRP A 117 -17.58 -11.05 15.47
N PHE A 118 -18.49 -11.99 15.78
CA PHE A 118 -18.82 -12.32 17.17
C PHE A 118 -17.60 -12.84 17.94
N ARG A 119 -16.80 -13.73 17.31
CA ARG A 119 -15.58 -14.26 17.93
C ARG A 119 -14.45 -13.24 18.05
N SER A 120 -14.40 -12.26 17.15
CA SER A 120 -13.41 -11.18 17.19
C SER A 120 -13.83 -10.01 18.08
N GLY A 121 -15.00 -10.06 18.73
CA GLY A 121 -15.51 -8.99 19.59
C GLY A 121 -15.83 -7.70 18.85
N VAL A 122 -16.21 -7.81 17.56
CA VAL A 122 -16.64 -6.65 16.74
C VAL A 122 -18.12 -6.33 16.96
N LEU A 123 -18.89 -7.32 17.41
CA LEU A 123 -20.30 -7.20 17.77
C LEU A 123 -20.42 -7.48 19.27
N ASP A 124 -20.94 -6.50 20.01
CA ASP A 124 -21.31 -6.60 21.44
C ASP A 124 -22.69 -7.26 21.63
#